data_AF-A0A965VDB8-F1
#
_entry.id   AF-A0A965VDB8-F1
#
_cell.length_a   1.000
_cell.length_b   1.000
_cell.length_c   1.000
_cell.angle_alpha   90.00
_cell.angle_beta   90.00
_cell.angle_gamma   90.00
#
_symmetry.space_group_name_H-M   'P 1'
#
loop_
_entity.id
_entity.type
_entity.pdbx_description
1 polymer ?
#
loop_
_entity_poly.entity_id
_entity_poly.type
_entity_poly.pdbx_seq_one_letter_code
_entity_poly.pdbx_strand_id
1 'polypeptide(L)'
;AAGPAADAATLRDLEDLFGAAETGLERPEFAANRPDRVTFVMFATQAAVFSPLALLLAPDGATLAIPWGDAAWLACTATLALACTIGAFSIMVAWQPCISATEAGLIYCVEPIFASALALFLPGMLSVWARISYANETATWTLLAGGGLITAANVILQLRPPSRT
;
A
#
# COMPACT_ATOMS: atom_id res chain seq x y z
N ALA A 1 13.23 -25.44 20.65
CA ALA A 1 14.14 -25.51 19.51
C ALA A 1 14.24 -24.11 18.93
N ALA A 2 15.35 -23.42 19.21
CA ALA A 2 15.59 -22.06 18.72
C ALA A 2 15.97 -22.14 17.24
N GLY A 3 15.29 -21.36 16.39
CA GLY A 3 15.62 -21.27 14.97
C GLY A 3 17.02 -20.68 14.76
N PRO A 4 17.69 -20.98 13.65
CA PRO A 4 19.04 -20.47 13.38
C PRO A 4 18.99 -18.95 13.34
N ALA A 5 19.76 -18.30 14.21
CA ALA A 5 19.99 -16.86 14.14
C ALA A 5 20.59 -16.56 12.76
N ALA A 6 19.89 -15.77 11.95
CA ALA A 6 20.42 -15.31 10.67
C ALA A 6 21.78 -14.65 10.91
N ASP A 7 22.80 -15.08 10.17
CA ASP A 7 24.14 -14.54 10.36
C ASP A 7 24.19 -13.06 9.90
N ALA A 8 25.14 -12.31 10.45
CA ALA A 8 25.29 -10.88 10.18
C ALA A 8 25.80 -10.57 8.75
N ALA A 9 26.08 -11.58 7.93
CA ALA A 9 26.41 -11.45 6.51
C ALA A 9 25.14 -11.59 5.66
N THR A 10 24.27 -12.52 6.00
CA THR A 10 22.95 -12.75 5.37
C THR A 10 22.05 -11.55 5.57
N LEU A 11 22.07 -10.94 6.76
CA LEU A 11 21.35 -9.67 7.01
C LEU A 11 21.91 -8.51 6.18
N ARG A 12 23.22 -8.50 5.93
CA ARG A 12 23.90 -7.47 5.13
C ARG A 12 23.63 -7.63 3.65
N ASP A 13 23.65 -8.87 3.15
CA ASP A 13 23.27 -9.20 1.76
C ASP A 13 21.80 -8.89 1.51
N LEU A 14 20.93 -9.09 2.51
CA LEU A 14 19.53 -8.65 2.43
C LEU A 14 19.43 -7.12 2.42
N GLU A 15 20.12 -6.42 3.33
CA GLU A 15 20.18 -4.95 3.34
C GLU A 15 20.70 -4.39 1.99
N ASP A 16 21.72 -5.01 1.41
CA ASP A 16 22.28 -4.64 0.10
C ASP A 16 21.32 -4.97 -1.05
N LEU A 17 20.60 -6.09 -0.99
CA LEU A 17 19.59 -6.45 -2.01
C LEU A 17 18.38 -5.52 -1.96
N PHE A 18 17.91 -5.17 -0.77
CA PHE A 18 16.82 -4.19 -0.58
C PHE A 18 17.27 -2.77 -0.94
N GLY A 19 18.48 -2.38 -0.54
CA GLY A 19 19.08 -1.09 -0.90
C GLY A 19 19.37 -0.95 -2.40
N ALA A 20 19.79 -2.04 -3.07
CA ALA A 20 19.98 -2.10 -4.52
C ALA A 20 18.65 -2.04 -5.29
N ALA A 21 17.56 -2.60 -4.74
CA ALA A 21 16.24 -2.48 -5.31
C ALA A 21 15.70 -1.03 -5.23
N GLU A 22 15.99 -0.33 -4.13
CA GLU A 22 15.62 1.08 -3.93
C GLU A 22 16.47 2.04 -4.78
N THR A 23 17.79 1.89 -4.80
CA THR A 23 18.71 2.68 -5.66
C THR A 23 18.61 2.35 -7.14
N GLY A 24 17.98 1.23 -7.50
CA GLY A 24 17.63 0.89 -8.88
C GLY A 24 16.81 1.98 -9.59
N LEU A 25 15.98 2.73 -8.84
CA LEU A 25 15.21 3.87 -9.35
C LEU A 25 16.06 5.12 -9.62
N GLU A 26 17.22 5.25 -8.99
CA GLU A 26 18.16 6.37 -9.19
C GLU A 26 19.16 6.10 -10.32
N ARG A 27 19.10 4.93 -10.96
CA ARG A 27 20.01 4.62 -12.07
C ARG A 27 19.68 5.51 -13.28
N PRO A 28 20.67 6.21 -13.85
CA PRO A 28 20.46 7.16 -14.95
C PRO A 28 19.88 6.50 -16.21
N GLU A 29 19.99 5.17 -16.34
CA GLU A 29 19.38 4.38 -17.42
C GLU A 29 17.83 4.38 -17.40
N PHE A 30 17.20 4.64 -16.24
CA PHE A 30 15.74 4.70 -16.11
C PHE A 30 15.19 6.14 -16.06
N ALA A 31 16.05 7.16 -16.14
CA ALA A 31 15.64 8.57 -16.11
C ALA A 31 14.78 8.99 -17.32
N ALA A 32 14.88 8.27 -18.44
CA ALA A 32 14.06 8.49 -19.64
C ALA A 32 12.73 7.72 -19.62
N ASN A 33 12.44 6.96 -18.56
CA ASN A 33 11.22 6.18 -18.46
C ASN A 33 9.99 7.10 -18.42
N ARG A 34 8.89 6.65 -19.04
CA ARG A 34 7.62 7.38 -19.10
C ARG A 34 6.69 6.84 -18.03
N PRO A 35 6.62 7.46 -16.84
CA PRO A 35 5.94 6.86 -15.70
C PRO A 35 4.43 6.74 -15.93
N ASP A 36 3.84 7.62 -16.74
CA ASP A 36 2.46 7.55 -17.22
C ASP A 36 2.18 6.22 -17.96
N ARG A 37 3.08 5.83 -18.87
CA ARG A 37 2.93 4.61 -19.66
C ARG A 37 3.13 3.35 -18.83
N VAL A 38 4.10 3.37 -17.93
CA VAL A 38 4.36 2.23 -17.02
C VAL A 38 3.18 2.04 -16.07
N THR A 39 2.65 3.13 -15.51
CA THR A 39 1.46 3.10 -14.65
C THR A 39 0.24 2.56 -15.39
N PHE A 40 0.03 2.99 -16.65
CA PHE A 40 -1.04 2.47 -17.49
C PHE A 40 -0.90 0.96 -17.73
N VAL A 41 0.30 0.49 -18.09
CA VAL A 41 0.56 -0.94 -18.31
C VAL A 41 0.32 -1.75 -17.04
N MET A 42 0.73 -1.22 -15.88
CA MET A 42 0.51 -1.86 -14.58
C MET A 42 -0.99 -2.05 -14.30
N PHE A 43 -1.80 -0.98 -14.41
CA PHE A 43 -3.25 -1.07 -14.18
C PHE A 43 -3.96 -1.92 -15.24
N ALA A 44 -3.55 -1.82 -16.51
CA ALA A 44 -4.09 -2.66 -17.58
C ALA A 44 -3.81 -4.15 -17.33
N THR A 45 -2.61 -4.48 -16.84
CA THR A 45 -2.24 -5.85 -16.48
C THR A 45 -3.06 -6.35 -15.30
N GLN A 46 -3.21 -5.55 -14.24
CA GLN A 46 -4.08 -5.90 -13.12
C GLN A 46 -5.52 -6.15 -13.58
N ALA A 47 -6.09 -5.26 -14.41
CA ALA A 47 -7.42 -5.45 -14.97
C ALA A 47 -7.52 -6.73 -15.81
N ALA A 48 -6.53 -7.01 -16.66
CA ALA A 48 -6.50 -8.20 -17.51
C ALA A 48 -6.37 -9.50 -16.70
N VAL A 49 -5.71 -9.49 -15.54
CA VAL A 49 -5.59 -10.65 -14.66
C VAL A 49 -6.83 -10.83 -13.79
N PHE A 50 -7.35 -9.76 -13.18
CA PHE A 50 -8.50 -9.86 -12.27
C PHE A 50 -9.83 -10.10 -12.99
N SER A 51 -10.00 -9.63 -14.24
CA SER A 51 -11.22 -9.86 -15.02
C SER A 51 -11.54 -11.35 -15.28
N PRO A 52 -10.62 -12.18 -15.82
CA PRO A 52 -10.88 -13.61 -15.98
C PRO A 52 -11.01 -14.33 -14.64
N LEU A 53 -10.27 -13.93 -13.61
CA LEU A 53 -10.43 -14.49 -12.27
C LEU A 53 -11.85 -14.24 -11.74
N ALA A 54 -12.38 -13.03 -11.90
CA ALA A 54 -13.76 -12.71 -11.51
C ALA A 54 -14.78 -13.58 -12.26
N LEU A 55 -14.58 -13.81 -13.55
CA LEU A 55 -15.44 -14.70 -14.35
C LEU A 55 -15.36 -16.17 -13.91
N LEU A 56 -14.18 -16.64 -13.51
CA LEU A 56 -13.95 -18.02 -13.06
C LEU A 56 -14.48 -18.29 -11.65
N LEU A 57 -14.44 -17.27 -10.77
CA LEU A 57 -14.85 -17.37 -9.36
C LEU A 57 -16.34 -17.05 -9.15
N ALA A 58 -16.98 -16.36 -10.08
CA ALA A 58 -18.39 -16.05 -9.99
C ALA A 58 -19.26 -17.32 -10.12
N PRO A 59 -20.27 -17.51 -9.25
CA PRO A 59 -21.21 -18.62 -9.36
C PRO A 59 -21.99 -18.60 -10.69
N ASP A 60 -22.30 -17.41 -11.18
CA ASP A 60 -23.05 -17.15 -12.41
C ASP A 60 -22.83 -15.70 -12.89
N GLY A 61 -23.16 -15.41 -14.15
CA GLY A 61 -22.98 -14.08 -14.75
C GLY A 61 -23.90 -13.00 -14.18
N ALA A 62 -25.06 -13.36 -13.59
CA ALA A 62 -25.93 -12.38 -12.96
C ALA A 62 -25.34 -11.89 -11.63
N THR A 63 -24.62 -12.75 -10.91
CA THR A 63 -23.87 -12.35 -9.70
C THR A 63 -22.85 -11.24 -9.99
N LEU A 64 -22.22 -11.23 -11.17
CA LEU A 64 -21.32 -10.15 -11.60
C LEU A 64 -22.04 -8.82 -11.89
N ALA A 65 -23.34 -8.87 -12.18
CA ALA A 65 -24.15 -7.70 -12.48
C ALA A 65 -24.71 -7.00 -11.23
N ILE A 66 -24.85 -7.73 -10.12
CA ILE A 66 -25.42 -7.23 -8.85
C ILE A 66 -24.77 -5.91 -8.37
N PRO A 67 -23.43 -5.79 -8.33
CA PRO A 67 -22.80 -4.59 -7.75
C PRO A 67 -23.08 -3.31 -8.55
N TRP A 68 -23.36 -3.43 -9.85
CA TRP A 68 -23.64 -2.29 -10.72
C TRP A 68 -25.01 -1.64 -10.48
N GLY A 69 -25.90 -2.31 -9.75
CA GLY A 69 -27.18 -1.75 -9.30
C GLY A 69 -27.10 -1.00 -7.97
N ASP A 70 -25.98 -1.09 -7.25
CA ASP A 70 -25.82 -0.52 -5.92
C ASP A 70 -25.02 0.80 -5.98
N ALA A 71 -25.71 1.91 -5.72
CA ALA A 71 -25.12 3.25 -5.74
C ALA A 71 -24.04 3.44 -4.66
N ALA A 72 -24.17 2.80 -3.50
CA ALA A 72 -23.16 2.88 -2.44
C ALA A 72 -21.91 2.11 -2.83
N TRP A 73 -22.08 0.90 -3.39
CA TRP A 73 -20.96 0.12 -3.94
C TRP A 73 -20.22 0.89 -5.04
N LEU A 74 -20.95 1.47 -5.99
CA LEU A 74 -20.37 2.25 -7.08
C LEU A 74 -19.59 3.46 -6.57
N ALA A 75 -20.16 4.22 -5.63
CA ALA A 75 -19.49 5.39 -5.07
C ALA A 75 -18.24 5.04 -4.27
N CYS A 76 -18.29 3.99 -3.44
CA CYS A 76 -17.12 3.51 -2.69
C CYS A 76 -16.04 2.99 -3.66
N THR A 77 -16.43 2.20 -4.66
CA THR A 77 -15.50 1.67 -5.67
C THR A 77 -14.87 2.80 -6.50
N ALA A 78 -15.67 3.78 -6.93
CA ALA A 78 -15.16 4.95 -7.65
C ALA A 78 -14.23 5.80 -6.78
N THR A 79 -14.56 5.99 -5.50
CA THR A 79 -13.69 6.72 -4.55
C THR A 79 -12.36 6.00 -4.36
N LEU A 80 -12.38 4.69 -4.15
CA LEU A 80 -11.17 3.88 -4.06
C LEU A 80 -10.35 3.95 -5.34
N ALA A 81 -10.97 3.75 -6.50
CA ALA A 81 -10.26 3.77 -7.78
C ALA A 81 -9.68 5.15 -8.13
N LEU A 82 -10.47 6.21 -7.97
CA LEU A 82 -10.08 7.56 -8.42
C LEU A 82 -9.22 8.29 -7.39
N ALA A 83 -9.66 8.35 -6.13
CA ALA A 83 -8.96 9.11 -5.11
C ALA A 83 -7.81 8.28 -4.50
N CYS A 84 -8.09 7.06 -4.05
CA CYS A 84 -7.12 6.25 -3.33
C CYS A 84 -6.09 5.57 -4.24
N THR A 85 -6.46 5.17 -5.45
CA THR A 85 -5.54 4.53 -6.39
C THR A 85 -4.93 5.54 -7.36
N ILE A 86 -5.73 6.09 -8.28
CA ILE A 86 -5.19 6.99 -9.33
C ILE A 86 -4.60 8.25 -8.72
N GLY A 87 -5.33 8.91 -7.80
CA GLY A 87 -4.89 10.13 -7.14
C GLY A 87 -3.60 9.94 -6.33
N ALA A 88 -3.59 9.00 -5.39
CA ALA A 88 -2.41 8.73 -4.56
C ALA A 88 -1.20 8.31 -5.40
N PHE A 89 -1.38 7.40 -6.36
CA PHE A 89 -0.29 6.92 -7.21
C PHE A 89 0.27 8.03 -8.11
N SER A 90 -0.59 8.92 -8.63
CA SER A 90 -0.14 10.07 -9.42
C SER A 90 0.70 11.05 -8.59
N ILE A 91 0.31 11.27 -7.32
CA ILE A 91 1.09 12.08 -6.38
C ILE A 91 2.43 11.41 -6.12
N MET A 92 2.44 10.10 -5.81
CA MET A 92 3.69 9.35 -5.57
C MET A 92 4.65 9.49 -6.76
N VAL A 93 4.17 9.23 -7.97
CA VAL A 93 4.98 9.35 -9.20
C VAL A 93 5.47 10.79 -9.43
N ALA A 94 4.66 11.80 -9.15
CA ALA A 94 5.03 13.20 -9.35
C ALA A 94 6.14 13.66 -8.39
N TRP A 95 6.15 13.14 -7.16
CA TRP A 95 7.11 13.52 -6.12
C TRP A 95 8.30 12.56 -5.99
N GLN A 96 8.22 11.37 -6.59
CA GLN A 96 9.32 10.39 -6.63
C GLN A 96 10.68 10.97 -7.06
N PRO A 97 10.79 11.88 -8.06
CA PRO A 97 12.08 12.46 -8.45
C PRO A 97 12.70 13.41 -7.40
N CYS A 98 11.92 13.83 -6.42
CA CYS A 98 12.31 14.85 -5.43
C CYS A 98 12.56 14.26 -4.03
N ILE A 99 12.29 12.98 -3.83
CA ILE A 99 12.32 12.30 -2.54
C ILE A 99 13.29 11.13 -2.63
N SER A 100 14.29 11.11 -1.75
CA SER A 100 15.23 9.98 -1.68
C SER A 100 14.54 8.70 -1.20
N ALA A 101 15.10 7.53 -1.51
CA ALA A 101 14.55 6.25 -1.05
C ALA A 101 14.35 6.20 0.47
N THR A 102 15.28 6.77 1.25
CA THR A 102 15.17 6.87 2.71
C THR A 102 13.98 7.72 3.14
N GLU A 103 13.77 8.88 2.52
CA GLU A 103 12.63 9.75 2.84
C GLU A 103 11.29 9.11 2.42
N ALA A 104 11.25 8.41 1.29
CA ALA A 104 10.08 7.65 0.86
C ALA A 104 9.75 6.53 1.86
N GLY A 105 10.75 5.77 2.30
CA GLY A 105 10.62 4.78 3.37
C GLY A 105 10.01 5.38 4.63
N LEU A 106 10.49 6.55 5.07
CA LEU A 106 9.94 7.25 6.23
C LEU A 106 8.47 7.65 6.07
N ILE A 107 8.04 8.05 4.87
CA ILE A 107 6.64 8.36 4.58
C ILE A 107 5.78 7.08 4.68
N TYR A 108 6.22 5.97 4.07
CA TYR A 108 5.52 4.68 4.15
C TYR A 108 5.39 4.19 5.58
N CYS A 109 6.38 4.50 6.42
CA CYS A 109 6.38 4.15 7.83
C CYS A 109 5.30 4.85 8.67
N VAL A 110 4.70 5.93 8.18
CA VAL A 110 3.55 6.61 8.82
C VAL A 110 2.20 6.06 8.33
N GLU A 111 2.18 5.37 7.18
CA GLU A 111 0.98 4.75 6.62
C GLU A 111 0.21 3.86 7.62
N PRO A 112 0.86 3.00 8.44
CA PRO A 112 0.15 2.14 9.39
C PRO A 112 -0.62 2.94 10.47
N ILE A 113 -0.15 4.14 10.80
CA ILE A 113 -0.81 5.01 11.80
C ILE A 113 -2.11 5.56 11.19
N PHE A 114 -2.05 6.07 9.97
CA PHE A 114 -3.24 6.56 9.27
C PHE A 114 -4.22 5.43 8.95
N ALA A 115 -3.74 4.28 8.50
CA ALA A 115 -4.56 3.11 8.25
C ALA A 115 -5.31 2.66 9.52
N SER A 116 -4.59 2.57 10.64
CA SER A 116 -5.19 2.20 11.94
C SER A 116 -6.21 3.25 12.41
N ALA A 117 -5.89 4.54 12.28
CA ALA A 117 -6.82 5.61 12.64
C ALA A 117 -8.09 5.57 11.79
N LEU A 118 -7.94 5.44 10.46
CA LEU A 118 -9.09 5.35 9.55
C LEU A 118 -9.92 4.10 9.80
N ALA A 119 -9.31 2.94 10.10
CA ALA A 119 -10.04 1.70 10.38
C ALA A 119 -10.97 1.80 11.62
N LEU A 120 -10.62 2.64 12.60
CA LEU A 120 -11.43 2.85 13.81
C LEU A 120 -12.69 3.72 13.58
N PHE A 121 -12.74 4.51 12.50
CA PHE A 121 -13.81 5.51 12.31
C PHE A 121 -14.51 5.44 10.95
N LEU A 122 -13.75 5.18 9.89
CA LEU A 122 -14.21 5.26 8.51
C LEU A 122 -15.29 4.21 8.17
N PRO A 123 -15.20 2.94 8.63
CA PRO A 123 -16.25 1.96 8.33
C PRO A 123 -17.63 2.35 8.89
N GLY A 124 -17.68 2.93 10.09
CA GLY A 124 -18.89 3.39 10.75
C GLY A 124 -19.48 4.63 10.09
N MET A 125 -18.63 5.56 9.63
CA MET A 125 -19.07 6.71 8.83
C MET A 125 -19.69 6.27 7.51
N LEU A 126 -19.03 5.35 6.80
CA LEU A 126 -19.54 4.79 5.54
C LEU A 126 -20.77 3.90 5.75
N SER A 127 -20.86 3.20 6.87
CA SER A 127 -22.01 2.36 7.26
C SER A 127 -23.29 3.18 7.40
N VAL A 128 -23.22 4.35 8.06
CA VAL A 128 -24.37 5.27 8.18
C VAL A 128 -24.78 5.81 6.81
N TRP A 129 -23.80 6.20 5.99
CA TRP A 129 -24.05 6.76 4.66
C TRP A 129 -24.64 5.72 3.68
N ALA A 130 -24.08 4.52 3.64
CA ALA A 130 -24.51 3.42 2.77
C ALA A 130 -25.74 2.67 3.31
N ARG A 131 -26.21 2.99 4.52
CA ARG A 131 -27.31 2.29 5.22
C ARG A 131 -27.09 0.78 5.35
N ILE A 132 -25.84 0.37 5.49
CA ILE A 132 -25.44 -1.02 5.76
C ILE A 132 -25.04 -1.14 7.23
N SER A 133 -25.36 -2.24 7.90
CA SER A 133 -24.95 -2.47 9.28
C SER A 133 -23.51 -3.01 9.31
N TYR A 134 -22.53 -2.13 9.48
CA TYR A 134 -21.11 -2.49 9.57
C TYR A 134 -20.44 -1.74 10.72
N ALA A 135 -19.90 -2.49 11.70
CA ALA A 135 -19.28 -1.91 12.87
C ALA A 135 -17.85 -1.43 12.57
N ASN A 136 -17.40 -0.41 13.30
CA ASN A 136 -15.98 -0.03 13.33
C ASN A 136 -15.14 -1.16 13.94
N GLU A 137 -13.87 -1.22 13.54
CA GLU A 137 -12.89 -2.02 14.26
C GLU A 137 -12.71 -1.48 15.69
N THR A 138 -12.45 -2.38 16.63
CA THR A 138 -12.21 -2.00 18.03
C THR A 138 -10.71 -1.92 18.29
N ALA A 139 -10.28 -0.92 19.06
CA ALA A 139 -8.89 -0.80 19.46
C ALA A 139 -8.51 -2.00 20.35
N THR A 140 -7.69 -2.90 19.82
CA THR A 140 -7.20 -4.08 20.53
C THR A 140 -5.78 -3.85 21.05
N TRP A 141 -5.42 -4.56 22.12
CA TRP A 141 -4.07 -4.49 22.67
C TRP A 141 -3.00 -4.94 21.67
N THR A 142 -3.33 -5.88 20.79
CA THR A 142 -2.46 -6.32 19.69
C THR A 142 -2.23 -5.23 18.65
N LEU A 143 -3.24 -4.41 18.35
CA LEU A 143 -3.13 -3.28 17.43
C LEU A 143 -2.24 -2.17 18.03
N LEU A 144 -2.39 -1.90 19.34
CA LEU A 144 -1.53 -0.94 20.04
C LEU A 144 -0.08 -1.44 20.14
N ALA A 145 0.13 -2.72 20.48
CA ALA A 145 1.47 -3.30 20.58
C ALA A 145 2.16 -3.39 19.21
N GLY A 146 1.44 -3.85 18.18
CA GLY A 146 1.96 -3.95 16.81
C GLY A 146 2.24 -2.57 16.19
N GLY A 147 1.28 -1.66 16.25
CA GLY A 147 1.45 -0.29 15.75
C GLY A 147 2.52 0.49 16.51
N GLY A 148 2.62 0.28 17.83
CA GLY A 148 3.67 0.84 18.67
C GLY A 148 5.05 0.31 18.31
N LEU A 149 5.19 -0.99 18.06
CA LEU A 149 6.46 -1.61 17.67
C LEU A 149 6.95 -1.10 16.31
N ILE A 150 6.05 -0.98 15.33
CA ILE A 150 6.37 -0.41 14.01
C ILE A 150 6.80 1.05 14.15
N THR A 151 6.03 1.85 14.90
CA THR A 151 6.37 3.26 15.14
C THR A 151 7.72 3.40 15.85
N ALA A 152 8.00 2.57 16.85
CA ALA A 152 9.29 2.57 17.55
C ALA A 152 10.45 2.17 16.63
N ALA A 153 10.28 1.15 15.79
CA ALA A 153 11.28 0.76 14.79
C ALA A 153 11.60 1.93 13.84
N ASN A 154 10.57 2.65 13.40
CA ASN A 154 10.71 3.80 12.51
C ASN A 154 11.43 4.98 13.17
N VAL A 155 11.14 5.27 14.44
CA VAL A 155 11.86 6.29 15.21
C VAL A 155 13.33 5.90 15.41
N ILE A 156 13.61 4.62 15.72
CA ILE A 156 14.98 4.12 15.90
C ILE A 156 15.78 4.25 14.59
N LEU A 157 15.16 3.91 13.46
CA LEU A 157 15.76 4.06 12.13
C LEU A 157 16.08 5.54 11.82
N GLN A 158 15.18 6.46 12.17
CA GLN A 158 15.39 7.90 12.00
C GLN A 158 16.52 8.47 12.87
N LEU A 159 16.72 7.91 14.07
CA LEU A 159 17.78 8.34 14.98
C LEU A 159 19.16 7.80 14.59
N ARG A 160 19.22 6.78 13.72
CA ARG A 160 20.47 6.19 13.18
C ARG A 160 20.36 5.95 11.68
N PRO A 161 20.30 7.01 10.86
CA PRO A 161 20.25 6.85 9.42
C PRO A 161 21.51 6.10 8.93
N PRO A 162 21.38 5.11 8.02
CA PRO A 162 22.54 4.46 7.41
C PRO A 162 23.44 5.50 6.74
N SER A 163 24.75 5.36 6.89
CA SER A 163 25.72 6.28 6.28
C SER A 163 25.61 6.23 4.75
N ARG A 164 25.40 7.38 4.11
CA ARG A 164 25.47 7.52 2.64
C ARG A 164 26.80 6.95 2.13
N THR A 165 26.72 5.97 1.25
CA THR A 165 27.83 5.51 0.40
C THR A 165 27.52 5.84 -1.05
#